data_AF-B6WBW8-F1
#
_entry.id   AF-B6WBW8-F1
#
_cell.length_a   1.000
_cell.length_b   1.000
_cell.length_c   1.000
_cell.angle_alpha   90.00
_cell.angle_beta   90.00
_cell.angle_gamma   90.00
#
_symmetry.space_group_name_H-M   'P 1'
#
loop_
_entity.id
_entity.type
_entity.pdbx_description
1 polymer ?
#
loop_
_entity_poly.entity_id
_entity_poly.type
_entity_poly.pdbx_seq_one_letter_code
_entity_poly.pdbx_strand_id
1 'polypeptide(L)'
;MKSNNRLLNSVFKNYLKKCFIITIFVAILACILIPIINNYIYNNFENAYMFYRSLYLLFPTIIIWALLIMLETYKLFKKLVSYVDELQEATNKLFDKDNTYIHLSDELSEISTKINKLKMQSIENERLANENRRQKNDLIMNLAHDLKTPLASIIGYLELLNGNIYLDDEQRKKFLGIALRKSKQLSDLINEFFEITKYNLSKIKINYSRTNLTMMLEQLVFEFKPMFEEKKSNL
;
A
#
# COMPACT_ATOMS: atom_id res chain seq x y z
N MET A 1 16.00 4.18 -10.65
CA MET A 1 15.76 5.62 -10.89
C MET A 1 15.89 6.02 -12.39
N LYS A 2 15.25 5.31 -13.34
CA LYS A 2 15.41 5.56 -14.80
C LYS A 2 14.14 6.09 -15.51
N SER A 3 13.06 6.32 -14.76
CA SER A 3 11.72 6.62 -15.30
C SER A 3 11.37 8.12 -15.32
N ASN A 4 11.89 8.91 -14.35
CA ASN A 4 11.52 10.33 -14.20
C ASN A 4 11.82 11.21 -15.42
N ASN A 5 12.72 10.77 -16.30
CA ASN A 5 13.08 11.54 -17.48
C ASN A 5 12.13 11.31 -18.68
N ARG A 6 11.22 10.34 -18.67
CA ARG A 6 10.37 10.06 -19.85
C ARG A 6 9.31 11.13 -20.08
N LEU A 7 8.60 11.52 -19.01
CA LEU A 7 7.57 12.57 -19.02
C LEU A 7 8.15 13.93 -19.38
N LEU A 8 9.18 14.33 -18.65
CA LEU A 8 9.86 15.59 -18.90
C LEU A 8 10.43 15.61 -20.32
N ASN A 9 11.10 14.53 -20.76
CA ASN A 9 11.67 14.50 -22.10
C ASN A 9 10.61 14.45 -23.20
N SER A 10 9.48 13.75 -23.04
CA SER A 10 8.47 13.67 -24.11
C SER A 10 7.77 15.02 -24.30
N VAL A 11 7.32 15.64 -23.20
CA VAL A 11 6.61 16.92 -23.21
C VAL A 11 7.56 18.04 -23.64
N PHE A 12 8.76 18.11 -23.07
CA PHE A 12 9.74 19.14 -23.39
C PHE A 12 10.29 19.00 -24.81
N LYS A 13 10.53 17.77 -25.31
CA LYS A 13 10.97 17.54 -26.70
C LYS A 13 9.90 17.94 -27.71
N ASN A 14 8.62 17.69 -27.40
CA ASN A 14 7.52 18.14 -28.26
C ASN A 14 7.40 19.67 -28.26
N TYR A 15 7.56 20.32 -27.10
CA TYR A 15 7.61 21.77 -26.99
C TYR A 15 8.80 22.38 -27.76
N LEU A 16 10.01 21.83 -27.59
CA LEU A 16 11.21 22.27 -28.31
C LEU A 16 11.04 22.13 -29.82
N LYS A 17 10.48 21.02 -30.30
CA LYS A 17 10.18 20.83 -31.73
C LYS A 17 9.25 21.93 -32.25
N LYS A 18 8.18 22.26 -31.53
CA LYS A 18 7.27 23.34 -31.92
C LYS A 18 7.95 24.71 -31.95
N CYS A 19 8.74 25.03 -30.93
CA CYS A 19 9.50 26.29 -30.89
C CYS A 19 10.50 26.39 -32.04
N PHE A 20 11.17 25.28 -32.35
CA PHE A 20 12.11 25.21 -33.48
C PHE A 20 11.39 25.42 -34.82
N ILE A 21 10.25 24.76 -35.03
CA ILE A 21 9.43 24.94 -36.24
C ILE A 21 8.95 26.39 -36.38
N ILE A 22 8.44 26.99 -35.29
CA ILE A 22 7.99 28.39 -35.29
C ILE A 22 9.16 29.34 -35.60
N THR A 23 10.33 29.11 -34.99
CA THR A 23 11.52 29.93 -35.21
C THR A 23 11.99 29.84 -36.66
N ILE A 24 12.04 28.65 -37.23
CA ILE A 24 12.37 28.46 -38.66
C ILE A 24 11.33 29.14 -39.55
N PHE A 25 10.04 28.96 -39.26
CA PHE A 25 8.97 29.52 -40.06
C PHE A 25 9.03 31.06 -40.08
N VAL A 26 9.18 31.70 -38.91
CA VAL A 26 9.31 33.16 -38.82
C VAL A 26 10.60 33.65 -39.47
N ALA A 27 11.71 32.92 -39.33
CA ALA A 27 12.97 33.27 -39.99
C ALA A 27 12.87 33.21 -41.53
N ILE A 28 12.25 32.16 -42.08
CA ILE A 28 12.00 32.03 -43.53
C ILE A 28 11.09 33.17 -44.01
N LEU A 29 10.01 33.44 -43.28
CA LEU A 29 9.05 34.49 -43.61
C LEU A 29 9.74 35.87 -43.59
N ALA A 30 10.58 36.14 -42.60
CA ALA A 30 11.38 37.36 -42.52
C ALA A 30 12.38 37.46 -43.69
N CYS A 31 13.10 36.38 -44.01
CA CYS A 31 14.05 36.34 -45.14
C CYS A 31 13.38 36.58 -46.50
N ILE A 32 12.10 36.25 -46.66
CA ILE A 32 11.36 36.49 -47.91
C ILE A 32 10.76 37.90 -47.92
N LEU A 33 10.08 38.31 -46.84
CA LEU A 33 9.33 39.57 -46.79
C LEU A 33 10.25 40.79 -46.73
N ILE A 34 11.33 40.74 -45.95
CA ILE A 34 12.26 41.88 -45.80
C ILE A 34 12.83 42.33 -47.15
N PRO A 35 13.41 41.47 -48.02
CA PRO A 35 13.93 41.90 -49.32
C PRO A 35 12.83 42.33 -50.29
N ILE A 36 11.65 41.70 -50.29
CA ILE A 36 10.52 42.12 -51.15
C ILE A 36 10.07 43.53 -50.79
N ILE A 37 9.88 43.80 -49.50
CA ILE A 37 9.50 45.13 -48.99
C ILE A 37 10.61 46.14 -49.29
N ASN A 38 11.87 45.78 -49.07
CA ASN A 38 13.00 46.65 -49.39
C ASN A 38 13.06 46.99 -50.89
N ASN A 39 12.88 46.02 -51.78
CA ASN A 39 12.92 46.21 -53.23
C ASN A 39 11.74 47.07 -53.73
N TYR A 40 10.53 46.81 -53.25
CA TYR A 40 9.35 47.62 -53.59
C TYR A 40 9.56 49.09 -53.23
N ILE A 41 10.16 49.35 -52.08
CA ILE A 41 10.34 50.72 -51.62
C ILE A 41 11.59 51.38 -52.24
N TYR A 42 12.65 50.62 -52.56
CA TYR A 42 13.84 51.10 -53.29
C TYR A 42 13.46 51.73 -54.63
N ASN A 43 12.55 51.10 -55.38
CA ASN A 43 12.08 51.60 -56.66
C ASN A 43 11.23 52.89 -56.55
N ASN A 44 10.80 53.27 -55.34
CA ASN A 44 9.86 54.36 -55.12
C ASN A 44 10.44 55.55 -54.31
N PHE A 45 11.56 55.40 -53.57
CA PHE A 45 12.11 56.45 -52.68
C PHE A 45 13.66 56.44 -52.57
N GLU A 46 14.31 57.62 -52.54
CA GLU A 46 15.79 57.81 -52.61
C GLU A 46 16.64 57.39 -51.37
N ASN A 47 17.95 57.23 -51.60
CA ASN A 47 18.84 56.21 -51.00
C ASN A 47 19.27 56.28 -49.51
N ALA A 48 19.27 57.44 -48.84
CA ALA A 48 19.86 57.54 -47.48
C ALA A 48 18.96 57.00 -46.34
N TYR A 49 17.64 56.96 -46.54
CA TYR A 49 16.65 56.50 -45.55
C TYR A 49 16.63 54.96 -45.37
N MET A 50 17.33 54.21 -46.22
CA MET A 50 17.14 52.76 -46.33
C MET A 50 17.83 51.93 -45.25
N PHE A 51 18.97 52.38 -44.70
CA PHE A 51 19.72 51.61 -43.69
C PHE A 51 19.03 51.61 -42.32
N TYR A 52 18.54 52.76 -41.86
CA TYR A 52 17.81 52.84 -40.59
C TYR A 52 16.48 52.08 -40.64
N ARG A 53 15.82 52.01 -41.79
CA ARG A 53 14.52 51.35 -41.93
C ARG A 53 14.58 49.82 -41.92
N SER A 54 15.61 49.20 -42.50
CA SER A 54 15.76 47.73 -42.44
C SER A 54 15.90 47.26 -41.00
N LEU A 55 16.57 48.04 -40.15
CA LEU A 55 16.63 47.83 -38.71
C LEU A 55 15.24 47.95 -38.05
N TYR A 56 14.44 48.96 -38.44
CA TYR A 56 13.07 49.15 -37.93
C TYR A 56 12.12 47.98 -38.28
N LEU A 57 12.28 47.34 -39.43
CA LEU A 57 11.44 46.18 -39.84
C LEU A 57 11.76 44.90 -39.06
N LEU A 58 12.94 44.79 -38.43
CA LEU A 58 13.28 43.63 -37.60
C LEU A 58 12.51 43.64 -36.27
N PHE A 59 12.32 44.80 -35.65
CA PHE A 59 11.60 44.91 -34.38
C PHE A 59 10.21 44.24 -34.35
N PRO A 60 9.29 44.49 -35.30
CA PRO A 60 7.99 43.81 -35.30
C PRO A 60 8.11 42.30 -35.52
N THR A 61 9.07 41.83 -36.32
CA THR A 61 9.28 40.38 -36.51
C THR A 61 9.76 39.68 -35.24
N ILE A 62 10.65 40.33 -34.47
CA ILE A 62 11.12 39.83 -33.17
C ILE A 62 9.98 39.83 -32.15
N ILE A 63 9.15 40.87 -32.13
CA ILE A 63 7.98 40.96 -31.24
C ILE A 63 6.98 39.85 -31.56
N ILE A 64 6.64 39.64 -32.83
CA ILE A 64 5.73 38.56 -33.26
C ILE A 64 6.31 37.20 -32.89
N TRP A 65 7.60 36.97 -33.12
CA TRP A 65 8.28 35.74 -32.73
C TRP A 65 8.21 35.51 -31.21
N ALA A 66 8.51 36.53 -30.42
CA ALA A 66 8.45 36.47 -28.96
C ALA A 66 7.03 36.17 -28.46
N LEU A 67 6.00 36.80 -29.05
CA LEU A 67 4.60 36.52 -28.73
C LEU A 67 4.19 35.08 -29.07
N LEU A 68 4.61 34.54 -30.21
CA LEU A 68 4.32 33.16 -30.57
C LEU A 68 4.97 32.16 -29.62
N ILE A 69 6.22 32.40 -29.22
CA ILE A 69 6.90 31.58 -28.21
C ILE A 69 6.17 31.69 -26.87
N MET A 70 5.79 32.91 -26.45
CA MET A 70 5.07 33.15 -25.21
C MET A 70 3.71 32.40 -25.17
N LEU A 71 3.02 32.28 -26.30
CA LEU A 71 1.79 31.51 -26.36
C LEU A 71 2.02 30.00 -26.22
N GLU A 72 3.07 29.46 -26.84
CA GLU A 72 3.40 28.03 -26.70
C GLU A 72 3.94 27.70 -25.30
N THR A 73 4.71 28.59 -24.66
CA THR A 73 5.12 28.41 -23.26
C THR A 73 3.90 28.40 -22.34
N TYR A 74 2.95 29.32 -22.53
CA TYR A 74 1.72 29.36 -21.74
C TYR A 74 0.91 28.06 -21.84
N LYS A 75 0.75 27.51 -23.05
CA LYS A 75 0.07 26.20 -23.25
C LYS A 75 0.81 25.06 -22.54
N LEU A 76 2.13 25.05 -22.57
CA LEU A 76 2.94 24.07 -21.85
C LEU A 76 2.70 24.14 -20.34
N PHE A 77 2.77 25.34 -19.76
CA PHE A 77 2.50 25.55 -18.34
C PHE A 77 1.08 25.10 -17.96
N LYS A 78 0.07 25.46 -18.76
CA LYS A 78 -1.31 25.01 -18.51
C LYS A 78 -1.44 23.48 -18.53
N LYS A 79 -0.77 22.79 -19.45
CA LYS A 79 -0.76 21.32 -19.50
C LYS A 79 -0.08 20.72 -18.27
N LEU A 80 1.03 21.31 -17.82
CA LEU A 80 1.73 20.86 -16.61
C LEU A 80 0.88 21.03 -15.35
N VAL A 81 0.13 22.14 -15.23
CA VAL A 81 -0.80 22.36 -14.11
C VAL A 81 -1.93 21.32 -14.12
N SER A 82 -2.52 21.04 -15.29
CA SER A 82 -3.55 19.99 -15.43
C SER A 82 -3.08 18.63 -14.94
N TYR A 83 -1.81 18.27 -15.16
CA TYR A 83 -1.25 17.02 -14.64
C TYR A 83 -1.17 16.99 -13.11
N VAL A 84 -0.94 18.13 -12.47
CA VAL A 84 -0.93 18.24 -11.00
C VAL A 84 -2.36 18.08 -10.47
N ASP A 85 -3.35 18.69 -11.12
CA ASP A 85 -4.76 18.56 -10.75
C ASP A 85 -5.24 17.10 -10.90
N GLU A 86 -4.89 16.43 -12.00
CA GLU A 86 -5.17 15.00 -12.20
C GLU A 86 -4.54 14.13 -11.09
N LEU A 87 -3.30 14.43 -10.70
CA LEU A 87 -2.63 13.71 -9.61
C LEU A 87 -3.28 13.97 -8.25
N GLN A 88 -3.76 15.18 -8.01
CA GLN A 88 -4.49 15.52 -6.80
C GLN A 88 -5.81 14.75 -6.73
N GLU A 89 -6.57 14.71 -7.83
CA GLU A 89 -7.81 13.95 -7.91
C GLU A 89 -7.56 12.44 -7.75
N ALA A 90 -6.54 11.90 -8.41
CA ALA A 90 -6.09 10.52 -8.27
C ALA A 90 -5.73 10.18 -6.81
N THR A 91 -5.06 11.09 -6.12
CA THR A 91 -4.66 10.88 -4.71
C THR A 91 -5.88 10.89 -3.79
N ASN A 92 -6.89 11.73 -4.05
CA ASN A 92 -8.14 11.70 -3.28
C ASN A 92 -8.88 10.36 -3.44
N LYS A 93 -8.95 9.85 -4.67
CA LYS A 93 -9.56 8.54 -5.00
C LYS A 93 -8.75 7.33 -4.51
N LEU A 94 -7.54 7.53 -4.01
CA LEU A 94 -6.71 6.46 -3.46
C LEU A 94 -7.30 5.88 -2.17
N PHE A 95 -7.98 6.73 -1.39
CA PHE A 95 -8.58 6.36 -0.12
C PHE A 95 -10.06 5.96 -0.24
N ASP A 96 -10.64 6.14 -1.43
CA ASP A 96 -11.98 5.64 -1.69
C ASP A 96 -11.96 4.12 -1.72
N LYS A 97 -12.97 3.53 -1.06
CA LYS A 97 -13.13 2.07 -0.93
C LYS A 97 -13.62 1.39 -2.21
N ASP A 98 -13.76 2.14 -3.30
CA ASP A 98 -14.16 1.59 -4.56
C ASP A 98 -12.99 0.88 -5.26
N ASN A 99 -13.29 -0.12 -6.07
CA ASN A 99 -12.26 -0.87 -6.80
C ASN A 99 -11.99 -0.25 -8.19
N THR A 100 -12.27 1.05 -8.35
CA THR A 100 -12.09 1.73 -9.63
C THR A 100 -10.61 1.99 -9.88
N TYR A 101 -10.20 1.71 -11.12
CA TYR A 101 -8.87 2.03 -11.59
C TYR A 101 -8.74 3.53 -11.81
N ILE A 102 -7.69 4.10 -11.25
CA ILE A 102 -7.35 5.50 -11.44
C ILE A 102 -6.63 5.62 -12.78
N HIS A 103 -7.31 6.22 -13.75
CA HIS A 103 -6.75 6.55 -15.07
C HIS A 103 -6.25 7.99 -15.06
N LEU A 104 -5.00 8.19 -15.48
CA LEU A 104 -4.41 9.50 -15.74
C LEU A 104 -4.09 9.63 -17.23
N SER A 105 -3.78 10.85 -17.67
CA SER A 105 -3.25 11.12 -19.01
C SER A 105 -2.15 10.14 -19.42
N ASP A 106 -2.06 9.83 -20.72
CA ASP A 106 -1.12 8.84 -21.27
C ASP A 106 0.34 9.08 -20.84
N GLU A 107 0.75 10.35 -20.74
CA GLU A 107 2.10 10.67 -20.29
C GLU A 107 2.34 10.28 -18.82
N LEU A 108 1.30 10.27 -17.98
CA LEU A 108 1.31 9.84 -16.57
C LEU A 108 0.96 8.35 -16.38
N SER A 109 0.86 7.55 -17.45
CA SER A 109 0.48 6.13 -17.39
C SER A 109 1.31 5.29 -16.41
N GLU A 110 2.62 5.56 -16.32
CA GLU A 110 3.48 4.87 -15.35
C GLU A 110 3.11 5.22 -13.90
N ILE A 111 2.72 6.47 -13.65
CA ILE A 111 2.28 6.94 -12.33
C ILE A 111 0.90 6.34 -12.01
N SER A 112 -0.04 6.32 -12.97
CA SER A 112 -1.33 5.61 -12.86
C SER A 112 -1.13 4.15 -12.43
N THR A 113 -0.22 3.42 -13.09
CA THR A 113 0.07 2.03 -12.74
C THR A 113 0.60 1.87 -11.31
N LYS A 114 1.49 2.77 -10.87
CA LYS A 114 2.04 2.76 -9.50
C LYS A 114 0.98 3.09 -8.46
N ILE A 115 0.16 4.11 -8.70
CA ILE A 115 -0.94 4.50 -7.81
C ILE A 115 -1.94 3.35 -7.68
N ASN A 116 -2.34 2.72 -8.78
CA ASN A 116 -3.24 1.56 -8.76
C ASN A 116 -2.64 0.38 -7.99
N LYS A 117 -1.34 0.12 -8.14
CA LYS A 117 -0.64 -0.89 -7.34
C LYS A 117 -0.68 -0.56 -5.84
N LEU A 118 -0.44 0.70 -5.47
CA LEU A 118 -0.53 1.15 -4.09
C LEU A 118 -1.95 1.02 -3.54
N LYS A 119 -2.98 1.37 -4.34
CA LYS A 119 -4.40 1.19 -3.97
C LYS A 119 -4.70 -0.28 -3.65
N MET A 120 -4.34 -1.19 -4.56
CA MET A 120 -4.53 -2.63 -4.35
C MET A 120 -3.80 -3.14 -3.11
N GLN A 121 -2.56 -2.71 -2.88
CA GLN A 121 -1.82 -3.08 -1.68
C GLN A 121 -2.47 -2.54 -0.40
N SER A 122 -3.01 -1.31 -0.43
CA SER A 122 -3.72 -0.72 0.71
C SER A 122 -4.99 -1.49 1.05
N ILE A 123 -5.81 -1.82 0.04
CA ILE A 123 -7.04 -2.61 0.21
C ILE A 123 -6.72 -3.99 0.78
N GLU A 124 -5.70 -4.65 0.25
CA GLU A 124 -5.28 -5.97 0.72
C GLU A 124 -4.75 -5.92 2.15
N ASN A 125 -3.95 -4.90 2.50
CA ASN A 125 -3.49 -4.71 3.86
C ASN A 125 -4.63 -4.44 4.84
N GLU A 126 -5.65 -3.65 4.45
CA GLU A 126 -6.84 -3.43 5.27
C GLU A 126 -7.63 -4.73 5.46
N ARG A 127 -7.78 -5.54 4.40
CA ARG A 127 -8.43 -6.86 4.46
C ARG A 127 -7.71 -7.78 5.45
N LEU A 128 -6.39 -7.93 5.31
CA LEU A 128 -5.57 -8.76 6.19
C LEU A 128 -5.59 -8.26 7.64
N ALA A 129 -5.54 -6.94 7.86
CA ALA A 129 -5.66 -6.36 9.20
C ALA A 129 -7.03 -6.65 9.83
N ASN A 130 -8.11 -6.56 9.04
CA ASN A 130 -9.45 -6.90 9.49
C ASN A 130 -9.61 -8.39 9.80
N GLU A 131 -9.03 -9.28 8.99
CA GLU A 131 -9.02 -10.72 9.23
C GLU A 131 -8.26 -11.07 10.50
N ASN A 132 -7.05 -10.52 10.68
CA ASN A 132 -6.28 -10.69 11.91
C ASN A 132 -7.05 -10.19 13.14
N ARG A 133 -7.74 -9.05 13.02
CA ARG A 133 -8.58 -8.52 14.10
C ARG A 133 -9.75 -9.44 14.42
N ARG A 134 -10.42 -9.99 13.40
CA ARG A 134 -11.51 -10.97 13.59
C ARG A 134 -11.01 -12.25 14.25
N GLN A 135 -9.94 -12.85 13.73
CA GLN A 135 -9.32 -14.05 14.31
C GLN A 135 -8.93 -13.84 15.77
N LYS A 136 -8.35 -12.67 16.11
CA LYS A 136 -8.03 -12.32 17.49
C LYS A 136 -9.28 -12.24 18.37
N ASN A 137 -10.35 -11.61 17.89
CA ASN A 137 -11.61 -11.51 18.63
C ASN A 137 -12.26 -12.89 18.82
N ASP A 138 -12.27 -13.72 17.78
CA ASP A 138 -12.83 -15.08 17.83
C ASP A 138 -12.06 -15.95 18.82
N LEU A 139 -10.72 -15.88 18.82
CA LEU A 139 -9.87 -16.58 19.80
C LEU A 139 -10.23 -16.17 21.24
N ILE A 140 -10.37 -14.86 21.50
CA ILE A 140 -10.73 -14.35 22.83
C ILE A 140 -12.13 -14.82 23.23
N MET A 141 -13.09 -14.78 22.31
CA MET A 141 -14.47 -15.19 22.57
C MET A 141 -14.57 -16.69 22.88
N ASN A 142 -13.88 -17.53 22.11
CA ASN A 142 -13.82 -18.97 22.33
C ASN A 142 -13.18 -19.29 23.69
N LEU A 143 -12.06 -18.63 24.02
CA LEU A 143 -11.44 -18.78 25.33
C LEU A 143 -12.42 -18.40 26.46
N ALA A 144 -13.10 -17.26 26.36
CA ALA A 144 -14.03 -16.82 27.40
C ALA A 144 -15.15 -17.86 27.62
N HIS A 145 -15.67 -18.46 26.56
CA HIS A 145 -16.65 -19.53 26.63
C HIS A 145 -16.10 -20.77 27.34
N ASP A 146 -14.89 -21.20 26.96
CA ASP A 146 -14.27 -22.42 27.48
C ASP A 146 -13.80 -22.27 28.93
N LEU A 147 -13.47 -21.05 29.37
CA LEU A 147 -13.19 -20.74 30.78
C LEU A 147 -14.48 -20.70 31.63
N LYS A 148 -15.59 -20.19 31.08
CA LYS A 148 -16.86 -20.03 31.81
C LYS A 148 -17.45 -21.38 32.26
N THR A 149 -17.36 -22.41 31.43
CA THR A 149 -17.95 -23.73 31.70
C THR A 149 -17.36 -24.44 32.94
N PRO A 150 -16.03 -24.63 33.05
CA PRO A 150 -15.43 -25.22 34.24
C PRO A 150 -15.57 -24.30 35.45
N LEU A 151 -15.49 -22.96 35.28
CA LEU A 151 -15.71 -22.02 36.39
C LEU A 151 -17.11 -22.14 36.98
N ALA A 152 -18.16 -22.16 36.16
CA ALA A 152 -19.54 -22.34 36.60
C ALA A 152 -19.72 -23.70 37.31
N SER A 153 -19.06 -24.75 36.82
CA SER A 153 -19.08 -26.07 37.47
C SER A 153 -18.43 -26.02 38.85
N ILE A 154 -17.25 -25.38 38.97
CA ILE A 154 -16.55 -25.22 40.25
C ILE A 154 -17.42 -24.46 41.24
N ILE A 155 -17.97 -23.32 40.83
CA ILE A 155 -18.87 -22.50 41.67
C ILE A 155 -20.07 -23.35 42.11
N GLY A 156 -20.76 -24.03 41.19
CA GLY A 156 -21.93 -24.84 41.53
C GLY A 156 -21.64 -25.97 42.52
N TYR A 157 -20.51 -26.68 42.38
CA TYR A 157 -20.14 -27.72 43.36
C TYR A 157 -19.73 -27.12 44.71
N LEU A 158 -19.07 -25.96 44.73
CA LEU A 158 -18.73 -25.27 45.97
C LEU A 158 -19.97 -24.70 46.67
N GLU A 159 -20.96 -24.21 45.92
CA GLU A 159 -22.25 -23.76 46.45
C GLU A 159 -23.03 -24.92 47.09
N LEU A 160 -23.05 -26.10 46.45
CA LEU A 160 -23.65 -27.32 47.03
C LEU A 160 -22.95 -27.75 48.33
N LEU A 161 -21.61 -27.61 48.39
CA LEU A 161 -20.82 -27.93 49.58
C LEU A 161 -20.99 -26.90 50.71
N ASN A 162 -21.26 -25.64 50.37
CA ASN A 162 -21.43 -24.54 51.33
C ASN A 162 -22.89 -24.36 51.80
N GLY A 163 -23.86 -24.90 51.07
CA GLY A 163 -25.28 -24.81 51.40
C GLY A 163 -25.68 -25.66 52.61
N ASN A 164 -26.87 -25.43 53.14
CA ASN A 164 -27.46 -26.19 54.25
C ASN A 164 -28.02 -27.57 53.83
N ILE A 165 -27.46 -28.18 52.79
CA ILE A 165 -27.88 -29.50 52.31
C ILE A 165 -27.14 -30.56 53.14
N TYR A 166 -27.86 -31.53 53.69
CA TYR A 166 -27.21 -32.67 54.35
C TYR A 166 -26.51 -33.54 53.29
N LEU A 167 -25.18 -33.55 53.32
CA LEU A 167 -24.34 -34.38 52.46
C LEU A 167 -23.66 -35.44 53.32
N ASP A 168 -23.70 -36.70 52.88
CA ASP A 168 -22.87 -37.73 53.49
C ASP A 168 -21.37 -37.48 53.17
N ASP A 169 -20.49 -38.18 53.90
CA ASP A 169 -19.04 -38.04 53.73
C ASP A 169 -18.55 -38.44 52.32
N GLU A 170 -19.24 -39.38 51.66
CA GLU A 170 -18.92 -39.87 50.32
C GLU A 170 -19.28 -38.82 49.26
N GLN A 171 -20.47 -38.22 49.36
CA GLN A 171 -20.97 -37.14 48.51
C GLN A 171 -20.10 -35.90 48.64
N ARG A 172 -19.73 -35.52 49.87
CA ARG A 172 -18.85 -34.38 50.14
C ARG A 172 -17.48 -34.58 49.48
N LYS A 173 -16.90 -35.78 49.62
CA LYS A 173 -15.63 -36.15 49.00
C LYS A 173 -15.72 -36.18 47.46
N LYS A 174 -16.82 -36.68 46.91
CA LYS A 174 -17.10 -36.69 45.48
C LYS A 174 -17.21 -35.28 44.90
N PHE A 175 -18.01 -34.40 45.50
CA PHE A 175 -18.19 -33.02 45.01
C PHE A 175 -16.90 -32.21 45.11
N LEU A 176 -16.16 -32.33 46.22
CA LEU A 176 -14.85 -31.69 46.36
C LEU A 176 -13.86 -32.19 45.30
N GLY A 177 -13.86 -33.51 45.03
CA GLY A 177 -13.04 -34.11 43.99
C GLY A 177 -13.40 -33.61 42.58
N ILE A 178 -14.68 -33.39 42.28
CA ILE A 178 -15.12 -32.83 41.00
C ILE A 178 -14.68 -31.36 40.88
N ALA A 179 -14.91 -30.54 41.91
CA ALA A 179 -14.49 -29.14 41.93
C ALA A 179 -12.96 -29.01 41.73
N LEU A 180 -12.17 -29.83 42.44
CA LEU A 180 -10.71 -29.85 42.29
C LEU A 180 -10.28 -30.24 40.88
N ARG A 181 -10.89 -31.28 40.30
CA ARG A 181 -10.60 -31.70 38.91
C ARG A 181 -10.94 -30.60 37.91
N LYS A 182 -12.07 -29.91 38.08
CA LYS A 182 -12.48 -28.78 37.22
C LYS A 182 -11.55 -27.58 37.38
N SER A 183 -11.06 -27.30 38.59
CA SER A 183 -10.05 -26.25 38.83
C SER A 183 -8.73 -26.55 38.11
N LYS A 184 -8.25 -27.80 38.14
CA LYS A 184 -7.06 -28.21 37.39
C LYS A 184 -7.26 -28.05 35.88
N GLN A 185 -8.38 -28.54 35.34
CA GLN A 185 -8.73 -28.36 33.92
C GLN A 185 -8.77 -26.88 33.51
N LEU A 186 -9.32 -26.02 34.35
CA LEU A 186 -9.33 -24.57 34.10
C LEU A 186 -7.91 -23.98 34.09
N SER A 187 -7.05 -24.41 35.01
CA SER A 187 -5.64 -23.97 35.05
C SER A 187 -4.88 -24.40 33.80
N ASP A 188 -5.09 -25.63 33.32
CA ASP A 188 -4.44 -26.14 32.10
C ASP A 188 -4.86 -25.32 30.87
N LEU A 189 -6.15 -25.00 30.75
CA LEU A 189 -6.68 -24.16 29.66
C LEU A 189 -6.09 -22.74 29.67
N ILE A 190 -5.92 -22.14 30.86
CA ILE A 190 -5.29 -20.83 31.00
C ILE A 190 -3.81 -20.89 30.57
N ASN A 191 -3.09 -21.94 30.96
CA ASN A 191 -1.69 -22.12 30.59
C ASN A 191 -1.52 -22.31 29.08
N GLU A 192 -2.38 -23.11 28.45
CA GLU A 192 -2.38 -23.31 27.00
C GLU A 192 -2.60 -21.99 26.26
N PHE A 193 -3.55 -21.16 26.73
CA PHE A 193 -3.78 -19.83 26.17
C PHE A 193 -2.57 -18.89 26.30
N PHE A 194 -1.90 -18.91 27.46
CA PHE A 194 -0.67 -18.13 27.67
C PHE A 194 0.46 -18.55 26.73
N GLU A 195 0.63 -19.86 26.49
CA GLU A 195 1.61 -20.33 25.52
C GLU A 195 1.24 -19.85 24.10
N ILE A 196 -0.01 -20.01 23.65
CA ILE A 196 -0.46 -19.54 22.34
C ILE A 196 -0.20 -18.04 22.14
N THR A 197 -0.50 -17.21 23.14
CA THR A 197 -0.27 -15.76 23.07
C THR A 197 1.21 -15.41 23.06
N LYS A 198 2.05 -16.13 23.81
CA LYS A 198 3.51 -15.99 23.78
C LYS A 198 4.10 -16.37 22.43
N TYR A 199 3.62 -17.45 21.79
CA TYR A 199 4.02 -17.84 20.43
C TYR A 199 3.67 -16.74 19.42
N ASN A 200 2.51 -16.10 19.53
CA ASN A 200 2.07 -15.04 18.61
C ASN A 200 2.79 -13.70 18.81
N LEU A 201 3.24 -13.38 20.02
CA LEU A 201 3.90 -12.11 20.35
C LEU A 201 5.43 -12.15 20.16
N SER A 202 6.04 -13.33 20.32
CA SER A 202 7.48 -13.48 20.15
C SER A 202 7.84 -13.68 18.69
N LYS A 203 8.71 -12.83 18.13
CA LYS A 203 9.43 -13.17 16.90
C LYS A 203 10.39 -14.31 17.24
N ILE A 204 9.91 -15.55 17.09
CA ILE A 204 10.72 -16.74 17.31
C ILE A 204 11.91 -16.68 16.35
N LYS A 205 13.11 -16.50 16.90
CA LYS A 205 14.35 -16.65 16.13
C LYS A 205 14.54 -18.14 15.90
N ILE A 206 14.16 -18.60 14.71
CA ILE A 206 14.41 -19.98 14.29
C ILE A 206 15.91 -20.13 14.04
N ASN A 207 16.57 -20.92 14.88
CA ASN A 207 17.96 -21.28 14.70
C ASN A 207 18.02 -22.63 13.97
N TYR A 208 18.40 -22.60 12.71
CA TYR A 208 18.56 -23.81 11.91
C TYR A 208 19.89 -24.51 12.25
N SER A 209 19.84 -25.80 12.51
CA SER A 209 21.02 -26.67 12.68
C SER A 209 20.84 -27.95 11.87
N ARG A 210 21.94 -28.57 11.40
CA ARG A 210 21.89 -29.93 10.87
C ARG A 210 21.55 -30.88 12.02
N THR A 211 20.52 -31.70 11.84
CA THR A 211 20.13 -32.73 12.81
C THR A 211 20.07 -34.10 12.14
N ASN A 212 20.38 -35.16 12.88
CA ASN A 212 20.24 -36.53 12.41
C ASN A 212 18.79 -36.99 12.63
N LEU A 213 18.03 -37.12 11.54
CA LEU A 213 16.63 -37.54 11.59
C LEU A 213 16.45 -38.94 12.20
N THR A 214 17.41 -39.85 12.00
CA THR A 214 17.34 -41.21 12.56
C THR A 214 17.40 -41.18 14.09
N MET A 215 18.36 -40.45 14.67
CA MET A 215 18.45 -40.30 16.14
C MET A 215 17.22 -39.60 16.72
N MET A 216 16.70 -38.58 16.03
CA MET A 216 15.50 -37.88 16.48
C MET A 216 14.28 -38.82 16.50
N LEU A 217 14.11 -39.63 15.46
CA LEU A 217 13.02 -40.61 15.40
C LEU A 217 13.17 -41.72 16.44
N GLU A 218 14.39 -42.23 16.67
CA GLU A 218 14.66 -43.21 17.72
C GLU A 218 14.35 -42.66 19.12
N GLN A 219 14.75 -41.41 19.39
CA GLN A 219 14.44 -40.74 20.65
C GLN A 219 12.93 -40.58 20.85
N LEU A 220 12.20 -40.17 19.82
CA LEU A 220 10.74 -40.07 19.87
C LEU A 220 10.09 -41.43 20.14
N VAL A 221 10.51 -42.48 19.44
CA VAL A 221 9.97 -43.84 19.66
C VAL A 221 10.24 -44.30 21.09
N PHE A 222 11.41 -43.99 21.65
CA PHE A 222 11.77 -44.33 23.03
C PHE A 222 10.94 -43.55 24.06
N GLU A 223 10.75 -42.24 23.89
CA GLU A 223 9.93 -41.40 24.78
C GLU A 223 8.46 -41.82 24.80
N PHE A 224 7.90 -42.21 23.65
CA PHE A 224 6.49 -42.58 23.55
C PHE A 224 6.21 -44.04 23.94
N LYS A 225 7.23 -44.92 23.96
CA LYS A 225 7.10 -46.33 24.36
C LYS A 225 6.36 -46.55 25.70
N PRO A 226 6.70 -45.86 26.82
CA PRO A 226 6.00 -46.04 28.08
C PRO A 226 4.50 -45.68 28.03
N MET A 227 4.12 -44.67 27.24
CA MET A 227 2.70 -44.31 27.05
C MET A 227 1.90 -45.41 26.34
N PHE A 228 2.54 -46.17 25.45
CA PHE A 228 1.90 -47.31 24.78
C PHE A 228 1.79 -48.55 25.66
N GLU A 229 2.74 -48.75 26.57
CA GLU A 229 2.72 -49.86 27.53
C GLU A 229 1.66 -49.64 28.63
N GLU A 230 1.51 -48.41 29.14
CA GLU A 230 0.49 -48.05 30.12
C GLU A 230 -0.94 -48.20 29.57
N LYS A 231 -1.15 -47.95 28.28
CA LYS A 231 -2.45 -48.10 27.61
C LYS A 231 -2.84 -49.56 27.35
N LYS A 232 -1.86 -50.47 27.25
CA LYS A 232 -2.09 -51.92 27.09
C LYS A 232 -2.41 -52.63 28.41
N SER A 233 -1.98 -52.07 29.55
CA SER A 233 -2.26 -52.65 30.88
C SER A 233 -3.66 -52.32 31.42
N ASN A 234 -4.42 -51.44 30.74
CA ASN A 234 -5.77 -51.01 31.11
C ASN A 234 -6.87 -51.60 30.19
N LEU A 235 -6.54 -52.64 29.41
CA LEU A 235 -7.44 -53.47 28.60
C LEU A 235 -7.42 -54.90 29.14
#